data_AF-A0A7J3R0F1-F1
#
_entry.id   AF-A0A7J3R0F1-F1
#
_cell.length_a   1.000
_cell.length_b   1.000
_cell.length_c   1.000
_cell.angle_alpha   90.00
_cell.angle_beta   90.00
_cell.angle_gamma   90.00
#
_symmetry.space_group_name_H-M   'P 1'
#
loop_
_entity.id
_entity.type
_entity.pdbx_description
1 polymer ?
#
loop_
_entity_poly.entity_id
_entity_poly.type
_entity_poly.pdbx_seq_one_letter_code
_entity_poly.pdbx_strand_id
1 'polypeptide(L)'
;MHKMKTVRLTILLVLLVLLVFLKTGQSGDFVKYAVQVHEDGTATWQITQVLDVNSSIDSWNDFQERILSLVNVAENLTGREMSILQESIQMGITISWETRSKTVVYTFTWVNFTVVNGNQETIGDVFGVTDFFTRLYGDGSLQLSYPESCAVVQVSPVPNEQDNASRTFTWYRTVDFITGKPKIVLRFGQSELAAGPSGALLASVGLGMVAVASSIMAVVYLVKKRKATKTKSSGADELTRAESEENKILEVLKANGRPMQQSLIVEKCGFSKAKASQLLKALEQRGIVRRYKRGRDKIVVLTSKKEEKT
;
A
#
# COMPACT_ATOMS: atom_id res chain seq x y z
N MET A 1 -17.57 -25.56 26.62
CA MET A 1 -18.31 -24.53 25.85
C MET A 1 -18.11 -23.08 26.31
N HIS A 2 -17.29 -22.79 27.34
CA HIS A 2 -17.11 -21.42 27.86
C HIS A 2 -15.86 -20.68 27.33
N LYS A 3 -14.87 -21.41 26.80
CA LYS A 3 -13.56 -20.87 26.37
C LYS A 3 -13.58 -20.15 24.99
N MET A 4 -14.58 -20.42 24.14
CA MET A 4 -14.68 -19.82 22.79
C MET A 4 -15.33 -18.43 22.78
N LYS A 5 -16.13 -18.10 23.81
CA LYS A 5 -16.81 -16.79 23.90
C LYS A 5 -15.85 -15.68 24.38
N THR A 6 -14.93 -16.02 25.27
CA THR A 6 -13.92 -15.08 25.79
C THR A 6 -12.89 -14.66 24.74
N VAL A 7 -12.46 -15.56 23.85
CA VAL A 7 -11.50 -15.23 22.77
C VAL A 7 -12.11 -14.27 21.74
N ARG A 8 -13.39 -14.46 21.37
CA ARG A 8 -14.11 -13.54 20.47
C ARG A 8 -14.32 -12.16 21.10
N LEU A 9 -14.58 -12.10 22.40
CA LEU A 9 -14.76 -10.84 23.12
C LEU A 9 -13.43 -10.06 23.26
N THR A 10 -12.31 -10.75 23.50
CA THR A 10 -10.98 -10.10 23.55
C THR A 10 -10.49 -9.60 22.19
N ILE A 11 -10.80 -10.30 21.09
CA ILE A 11 -10.43 -9.81 19.74
C ILE A 11 -11.26 -8.57 19.37
N LEU A 12 -12.56 -8.54 19.73
CA LEU A 12 -13.40 -7.36 19.53
C LEU A 12 -12.95 -6.18 20.41
N LEU A 13 -12.54 -6.43 21.66
CA LEU A 13 -12.05 -5.40 22.58
C LEU A 13 -10.67 -4.87 22.15
N VAL A 14 -9.79 -5.72 21.59
CA VAL A 14 -8.49 -5.28 21.05
C VAL A 14 -8.67 -4.48 19.76
N LEU A 15 -9.66 -4.81 18.91
CA LEU A 15 -10.00 -3.99 17.74
C LEU A 15 -10.62 -2.64 18.14
N LEU A 16 -11.46 -2.62 19.18
CA LEU A 16 -12.07 -1.40 19.72
C LEU A 16 -11.02 -0.49 20.39
N VAL A 17 -10.02 -1.07 21.07
CA VAL A 17 -8.90 -0.33 21.67
C VAL A 17 -7.91 0.16 20.60
N LEU A 18 -7.75 -0.54 19.47
CA LEU A 18 -6.94 -0.04 18.34
C LEU A 18 -7.57 1.21 17.68
N LEU A 19 -8.90 1.34 17.70
CA LEU A 19 -9.60 2.55 17.26
C LEU A 19 -9.41 3.73 18.22
N VAL A 20 -9.19 3.48 19.51
CA VAL A 20 -8.99 4.53 20.54
C VAL A 20 -7.58 5.12 20.52
N PHE A 21 -6.60 4.45 19.90
CA PHE A 21 -5.24 4.99 19.78
C PHE A 21 -5.01 5.95 18.60
N LEU A 22 -6.02 6.20 17.75
CA LEU A 22 -6.01 7.36 16.86
C LEU A 22 -6.42 8.62 17.65
N LYS A 23 -5.56 9.04 18.59
CA LYS A 23 -5.69 10.35 19.24
C LYS A 23 -5.42 11.47 18.23
N THR A 24 -6.43 12.33 18.09
CA THR A 24 -6.35 13.76 17.73
C THR A 24 -5.68 14.08 16.40
N GLY A 25 -6.30 13.67 15.30
CA GLY A 25 -6.35 14.50 14.09
C GLY A 25 -7.71 15.19 14.08
N GLN A 26 -7.78 16.49 13.77
CA GLN A 26 -9.06 17.09 13.38
C GLN A 26 -9.72 16.17 12.36
N SER A 27 -11.01 15.88 12.54
CA SER A 27 -11.82 15.11 11.58
C SER A 27 -11.88 15.93 10.29
N GLY A 28 -10.85 15.85 9.46
CA GLY A 28 -10.93 16.32 8.09
C GLY A 28 -11.93 15.45 7.37
N ASP A 29 -12.78 16.08 6.56
CA ASP A 29 -13.70 15.36 5.70
C ASP A 29 -12.91 14.31 4.91
N PHE A 30 -13.32 13.06 5.01
CA PHE A 30 -12.62 11.94 4.39
C PHE A 30 -13.60 10.95 3.80
N VAL A 31 -13.29 10.48 2.60
CA VAL A 31 -14.06 9.48 1.88
C VAL A 31 -13.24 8.21 1.70
N LYS A 32 -13.85 7.06 2.00
CA LYS A 32 -13.31 5.74 1.70
C LYS A 32 -14.25 5.01 0.75
N TYR A 33 -13.71 4.57 -0.37
CA TYR A 33 -14.33 3.65 -1.31
C TYR A 33 -13.80 2.25 -1.04
N ALA A 34 -14.68 1.32 -0.67
CA ALA A 34 -14.37 -0.11 -0.60
C ALA A 34 -15.14 -0.82 -1.71
N VAL A 35 -14.42 -1.55 -2.56
CA VAL A 35 -14.98 -2.26 -3.72
C VAL A 35 -14.63 -3.73 -3.60
N GLN A 36 -15.65 -4.57 -3.47
CA GLN A 36 -15.50 -6.01 -3.46
C GLN A 36 -16.00 -6.57 -4.78
N VAL A 37 -15.06 -7.09 -5.58
CA VAL A 37 -15.33 -7.73 -6.86
C VAL A 37 -15.66 -9.21 -6.63
N HIS A 38 -16.68 -9.70 -7.33
CA HIS A 38 -17.16 -11.08 -7.27
C HIS A 38 -16.88 -11.82 -8.60
N GLU A 39 -16.93 -13.15 -8.57
CA GLU A 39 -16.56 -14.00 -9.71
C GLU A 39 -17.51 -13.87 -10.92
N ASP A 40 -18.74 -13.45 -10.69
CA ASP A 40 -19.76 -13.20 -11.72
C ASP A 40 -19.61 -11.84 -12.40
N GLY A 41 -18.57 -11.08 -12.03
CA GLY A 41 -18.30 -9.73 -12.50
C GLY A 41 -19.18 -8.65 -11.90
N THR A 42 -19.99 -8.98 -10.89
CA THR A 42 -20.64 -7.99 -10.04
C THR A 42 -19.65 -7.41 -9.04
N ALA A 43 -19.91 -6.20 -8.56
CA ALA A 43 -19.11 -5.59 -7.50
C ALA A 43 -19.98 -4.95 -6.43
N THR A 44 -19.70 -5.26 -5.18
CA THR A 44 -20.31 -4.57 -4.03
C THR A 44 -19.45 -3.36 -3.66
N TRP A 45 -20.07 -2.20 -3.68
CA TRP A 45 -19.47 -0.93 -3.33
C TRP A 45 -19.95 -0.50 -1.95
N GLN A 46 -19.01 -0.10 -1.11
CA GLN A 46 -19.28 0.56 0.15
C GLN A 46 -18.52 1.88 0.20
N ILE A 47 -19.24 3.00 0.30
CA ILE A 47 -18.69 4.34 0.40
C ILE A 47 -18.89 4.83 1.84
N THR A 48 -17.80 5.14 2.52
CA THR A 48 -17.82 5.70 3.87
C THR A 48 -17.37 7.14 3.84
N GLN A 49 -18.21 8.06 4.30
CA GLN A 49 -17.86 9.47 4.50
C GLN A 49 -17.78 9.75 5.99
N VAL A 50 -16.72 10.40 6.43
CA VAL A 50 -16.62 10.99 7.76
C VAL A 50 -16.63 12.50 7.58
N LEU A 51 -17.60 13.15 8.19
CA LEU A 51 -17.90 14.58 8.03
C LEU A 51 -18.03 15.26 9.40
N ASP A 52 -17.90 16.58 9.45
CA ASP A 52 -18.41 17.34 10.60
C ASP A 52 -19.90 17.04 10.83
N VAL A 53 -20.32 17.03 12.09
CA VAL A 53 -21.70 16.69 12.46
C VAL A 53 -22.75 17.62 11.81
N ASN A 54 -22.38 18.88 11.55
CA ASN A 54 -23.27 19.87 10.94
C ASN A 54 -23.22 19.88 9.41
N SER A 55 -22.28 19.16 8.79
CA SER A 55 -22.18 19.07 7.33
C SER A 55 -23.42 18.42 6.73
N SER A 56 -23.89 18.93 5.60
CA SER A 56 -24.98 18.32 4.83
C SER A 56 -24.56 16.95 4.29
N ILE A 57 -25.54 16.06 4.11
CA ILE A 57 -25.37 14.74 3.50
C ILE A 57 -26.39 14.58 2.39
N ASP A 58 -26.09 13.73 1.41
CA ASP A 58 -27.05 13.36 0.38
C ASP A 58 -28.27 12.69 1.03
N SER A 59 -29.47 13.02 0.54
CA SER A 59 -30.66 12.24 0.85
C SER A 59 -30.59 10.86 0.18
N TRP A 60 -31.50 9.96 0.55
CA TRP A 60 -31.62 8.67 -0.11
C TRP A 60 -31.79 8.80 -1.63
N ASN A 61 -32.64 9.74 -2.08
CA ASN A 61 -32.91 9.96 -3.49
C ASN A 61 -31.69 10.54 -4.21
N ASP A 62 -31.01 11.52 -3.60
CA ASP A 62 -29.81 12.12 -4.20
C ASP A 62 -28.72 11.08 -4.41
N PHE A 63 -28.51 10.20 -3.42
CA PHE A 63 -27.57 9.10 -3.53
C PHE A 63 -27.95 8.12 -4.64
N GLN A 64 -29.23 7.73 -4.70
CA GLN A 64 -29.73 6.82 -5.73
C GLN A 64 -29.57 7.40 -7.14
N GLU A 65 -29.94 8.67 -7.35
CA GLU A 65 -29.78 9.35 -8.63
C GLU A 65 -28.30 9.47 -9.02
N ARG A 66 -27.43 9.75 -8.05
CA ARG A 66 -25.98 9.86 -8.26
C ARG A 66 -25.38 8.56 -8.78
N ILE A 67 -25.67 7.41 -8.14
CA ILE A 67 -25.11 6.12 -8.58
C ILE A 67 -25.71 5.66 -9.91
N LEU A 68 -27.02 5.88 -10.13
CA LEU A 68 -27.68 5.53 -11.40
C LEU A 68 -27.12 6.38 -12.56
N SER A 69 -26.91 7.67 -12.33
CA SER A 69 -26.28 8.57 -13.30
C SER A 69 -24.87 8.10 -13.66
N LEU A 70 -24.04 7.74 -12.67
CA LEU A 70 -22.69 7.23 -12.90
C LEU A 70 -22.69 5.95 -13.74
N VAL A 71 -23.57 5.00 -13.41
CA VAL A 71 -23.66 3.71 -14.10
C VAL A 71 -24.11 3.90 -15.55
N ASN A 72 -25.09 4.76 -15.80
CA ASN A 72 -25.53 5.09 -17.15
C ASN A 72 -24.41 5.73 -18.00
N VAL A 73 -23.58 6.61 -17.40
CA VAL A 73 -22.42 7.17 -18.10
C VAL A 73 -21.36 6.10 -18.39
N ALA A 74 -21.12 5.19 -17.46
CA ALA A 74 -20.19 4.08 -17.66
C ALA A 74 -20.67 3.09 -18.73
N GLU A 75 -21.95 2.73 -18.71
CA GLU A 75 -22.60 1.87 -19.72
C GLU A 75 -22.44 2.44 -21.13
N ASN A 76 -22.73 3.73 -21.32
CA ASN A 76 -22.56 4.41 -22.60
C ASN A 76 -21.09 4.47 -23.04
N LEU A 77 -20.15 4.60 -22.10
CA LEU A 77 -18.73 4.65 -22.39
C LEU A 77 -18.16 3.28 -22.81
N THR A 78 -18.55 2.21 -22.13
CA THR A 78 -18.01 0.87 -22.37
C THR A 78 -18.80 0.07 -23.40
N GLY A 79 -20.03 0.48 -23.71
CA GLY A 79 -20.96 -0.25 -24.57
C GLY A 79 -21.43 -1.58 -23.98
N ARG A 80 -21.39 -1.73 -22.64
CA ARG A 80 -21.81 -2.94 -21.91
C ARG A 80 -23.02 -2.59 -21.05
N GLU A 81 -24.08 -3.40 -21.14
CA GLU A 81 -25.23 -3.27 -20.24
C GLU A 81 -24.79 -3.44 -18.78
N MET A 82 -25.14 -2.46 -17.96
CA MET A 82 -24.84 -2.42 -16.53
C MET A 82 -26.04 -1.93 -15.76
N SER A 83 -26.16 -2.35 -14.50
CA SER A 83 -27.24 -1.89 -13.65
C SER A 83 -26.84 -1.88 -12.18
N ILE A 84 -27.62 -1.17 -11.38
CA ILE A 84 -27.57 -1.27 -9.92
C ILE A 84 -28.66 -2.21 -9.47
N LEU A 85 -28.31 -3.15 -8.60
CA LEU A 85 -29.27 -4.01 -7.93
C LEU A 85 -30.03 -3.18 -6.89
N GLN A 86 -31.25 -2.74 -7.20
CA GLN A 86 -31.97 -1.71 -6.42
C GLN A 86 -32.19 -2.14 -4.95
N GLU A 87 -32.45 -3.42 -4.72
CA GLU A 87 -32.64 -4.01 -3.39
C GLU A 87 -31.35 -4.06 -2.55
N SER A 88 -30.17 -3.89 -3.18
CA SER A 88 -28.88 -3.88 -2.49
C SER A 88 -28.49 -2.49 -1.95
N ILE A 89 -29.22 -1.45 -2.35
CA ILE A 89 -28.95 -0.08 -1.93
C ILE A 89 -29.23 0.01 -0.43
N GLN A 90 -28.26 0.51 0.33
CA GLN A 90 -28.37 0.74 1.78
C GLN A 90 -27.68 2.04 2.15
N MET A 91 -28.21 2.71 3.16
CA MET A 91 -27.64 3.93 3.73
C MET A 91 -27.71 3.84 5.24
N GLY A 92 -26.56 4.02 5.89
CA GLY A 92 -26.43 4.05 7.35
C GLY A 92 -25.80 5.36 7.79
N ILE A 93 -26.30 5.94 8.88
CA ILE A 93 -25.74 7.14 9.48
C ILE A 93 -25.43 6.83 10.95
N THR A 94 -24.20 7.11 11.35
CA THR A 94 -23.75 7.03 12.74
C THR A 94 -23.19 8.38 13.16
N ILE A 95 -23.67 8.92 14.28
CA ILE A 95 -23.18 10.19 14.83
C ILE A 95 -22.32 9.88 16.05
N SER A 96 -21.13 10.47 16.11
CA SER A 96 -20.29 10.47 17.31
C SER A 96 -20.24 11.89 17.88
N TRP A 97 -20.82 12.03 19.07
CA TRP A 97 -20.87 13.32 19.78
C TRP A 97 -19.52 13.69 20.38
N GLU A 98 -18.68 12.70 20.69
CA GLU A 98 -17.34 12.87 21.25
C GLU A 98 -16.39 13.53 20.26
N THR A 99 -16.44 13.10 19.00
CA THR A 99 -15.60 13.65 17.91
C THR A 99 -16.31 14.74 17.12
N ARG A 100 -17.56 15.06 17.47
CA ARG A 100 -18.44 15.98 16.73
C ARG A 100 -18.48 15.66 15.23
N SER A 101 -18.48 14.37 14.91
CA SER A 101 -18.44 13.89 13.53
C SER A 101 -19.62 12.98 13.22
N LYS A 102 -19.94 12.88 11.94
CA LYS A 102 -20.97 12.00 11.39
C LYS A 102 -20.32 11.09 10.37
N THR A 103 -20.57 9.80 10.51
CA THR A 103 -20.15 8.77 9.55
C THR A 103 -21.37 8.33 8.76
N VAL A 104 -21.31 8.50 7.44
CA VAL A 104 -22.33 7.99 6.52
C VAL A 104 -21.75 6.84 5.72
N VAL A 105 -22.47 5.73 5.67
CA VAL A 105 -22.09 4.53 4.93
C VAL A 105 -23.16 4.27 3.88
N TYR A 106 -22.76 4.28 2.62
CA TYR A 106 -23.59 3.91 1.48
C TYR A 106 -23.12 2.58 0.93
N THR A 107 -24.05 1.66 0.68
CA THR A 107 -23.74 0.35 0.09
C THR A 107 -24.64 0.11 -1.11
N PHE A 108 -24.09 -0.48 -2.18
CA PHE A 108 -24.85 -0.92 -3.35
C PHE A 108 -24.07 -1.97 -4.14
N THR A 109 -24.76 -2.75 -4.97
CA THR A 109 -24.16 -3.74 -5.87
C THR A 109 -24.32 -3.28 -7.31
N TRP A 110 -23.20 -3.21 -8.02
CA TRP A 110 -23.10 -2.88 -9.44
C TRP A 110 -22.95 -4.19 -10.24
N VAL A 111 -23.95 -4.47 -11.08
CA VAL A 111 -23.99 -5.64 -11.97
C VAL A 111 -23.21 -5.39 -13.26
N ASN A 112 -22.47 -6.40 -13.73
CA ASN A 112 -21.57 -6.30 -14.89
C ASN A 112 -20.50 -5.20 -14.72
N PHE A 113 -19.98 -5.04 -13.51
CA PHE A 113 -18.95 -4.04 -13.20
C PHE A 113 -17.59 -4.38 -13.85
N THR A 114 -17.23 -5.66 -13.90
CA THR A 114 -15.97 -6.11 -14.53
C THR A 114 -16.22 -6.73 -15.90
N VAL A 115 -15.14 -6.83 -16.68
CA VAL A 115 -15.14 -7.59 -17.94
C VAL A 115 -14.65 -8.99 -17.65
N VAL A 116 -15.55 -9.97 -17.74
CA VAL A 116 -15.22 -11.40 -17.61
C VAL A 116 -15.09 -12.02 -19.02
N ASN A 117 -13.88 -12.40 -19.40
CA ASN A 117 -13.55 -13.01 -20.69
C ASN A 117 -12.91 -14.38 -20.47
N GLY A 118 -13.71 -15.44 -20.46
CA GLY A 118 -13.24 -16.81 -20.21
C GLY A 118 -12.53 -16.91 -18.86
N ASN A 119 -11.21 -17.14 -18.87
CA ASN A 119 -10.41 -17.28 -17.64
C ASN A 119 -9.76 -15.97 -17.18
N GLN A 120 -10.15 -14.82 -17.73
CA GLN A 120 -9.60 -13.53 -17.35
C GLN A 120 -10.71 -12.58 -16.92
N GLU A 121 -10.50 -11.88 -15.81
CA GLU A 121 -11.35 -10.81 -15.35
C GLU A 121 -10.56 -9.49 -15.37
N THR A 122 -11.13 -8.46 -15.97
CA THR A 122 -10.49 -7.14 -16.07
C THR A 122 -11.36 -6.09 -15.39
N ILE A 123 -10.76 -5.35 -14.47
CA ILE A 123 -11.37 -4.22 -13.78
C ILE A 123 -10.74 -2.93 -14.31
N GLY A 124 -11.58 -1.97 -14.67
CA GLY A 124 -11.19 -0.56 -14.72
C GLY A 124 -11.52 0.22 -15.99
N ASP A 125 -12.18 -0.41 -16.95
CA ASP A 125 -12.84 0.28 -18.08
C ASP A 125 -13.85 1.33 -17.59
N VAL A 126 -14.62 1.03 -16.55
CA VAL A 126 -15.55 1.94 -15.88
C VAL A 126 -14.87 3.20 -15.32
N PHE A 127 -13.60 3.13 -14.92
CA PHE A 127 -12.84 4.31 -14.46
C PHE A 127 -12.40 5.21 -15.62
N GLY A 128 -12.73 4.85 -16.86
CA GLY A 128 -12.61 5.72 -18.03
C GLY A 128 -13.59 6.89 -18.00
N VAL A 129 -14.66 6.83 -17.20
CA VAL A 129 -15.60 7.93 -17.02
C VAL A 129 -14.87 9.15 -16.48
N THR A 130 -15.04 10.28 -17.16
CA THR A 130 -14.41 11.54 -16.75
C THR A 130 -14.94 11.96 -15.37
N ASP A 131 -14.01 12.30 -14.48
CA ASP A 131 -14.29 12.69 -13.10
C ASP A 131 -15.07 11.63 -12.29
N PHE A 132 -14.82 10.35 -12.54
CA PHE A 132 -15.53 9.20 -11.92
C PHE A 132 -15.76 9.39 -10.41
N PHE A 133 -14.69 9.66 -9.64
CA PHE A 133 -14.80 9.80 -8.19
C PHE A 133 -15.44 11.13 -7.76
N THR A 134 -15.25 12.21 -8.51
CA THR A 134 -15.91 13.51 -8.27
C THR A 134 -17.42 13.44 -8.49
N ARG A 135 -17.89 12.62 -9.44
CA ARG A 135 -19.32 12.33 -9.62
C ARG A 135 -19.93 11.61 -8.42
N LEU A 136 -19.11 10.85 -7.68
CA LEU A 136 -19.46 10.30 -6.38
C LEU A 136 -19.28 11.37 -5.29
N TYR A 137 -18.15 11.35 -4.60
CA TYR A 137 -17.88 12.19 -3.42
C TYR A 137 -16.46 12.78 -3.39
N GLY A 138 -15.75 12.74 -4.51
CA GLY A 138 -14.44 13.37 -4.68
C GLY A 138 -13.24 12.49 -4.30
N ASP A 139 -12.18 13.15 -3.82
CA ASP A 139 -10.93 12.49 -3.42
C ASP A 139 -11.16 11.62 -2.18
N GLY A 140 -10.59 10.43 -2.18
CA GLY A 140 -10.69 9.48 -1.08
C GLY A 140 -9.73 8.33 -1.20
N SER A 141 -9.70 7.44 -0.21
CA SER A 141 -8.97 6.19 -0.35
C SER A 141 -9.81 5.16 -1.12
N LEU A 142 -9.19 4.41 -2.02
CA LEU A 142 -9.80 3.26 -2.68
C LEU A 142 -9.18 1.97 -2.14
N GLN A 143 -10.02 1.10 -1.58
CA GLN A 143 -9.67 -0.27 -1.23
C GLN A 143 -10.44 -1.20 -2.17
N LEU A 144 -9.73 -2.03 -2.93
CA LEU A 144 -10.33 -3.00 -3.84
C LEU A 144 -9.94 -4.41 -3.42
N SER A 145 -10.92 -5.30 -3.23
CA SER A 145 -10.71 -6.72 -2.98
C SER A 145 -11.17 -7.57 -4.15
N TYR A 146 -10.44 -8.65 -4.42
CA TYR A 146 -10.72 -9.58 -5.51
C TYR A 146 -11.03 -11.02 -5.02
N PRO A 147 -11.72 -11.84 -5.82
CA PRO A 147 -12.13 -13.19 -5.44
C PRO A 147 -10.95 -14.12 -5.10
N GLU A 148 -11.20 -15.14 -4.27
CA GLU A 148 -10.16 -16.10 -3.86
C GLU A 148 -9.65 -16.97 -5.02
N SER A 149 -10.51 -17.24 -6.01
CA SER A 149 -10.23 -18.03 -7.20
C SER A 149 -9.35 -17.34 -8.24
N CYS A 150 -8.98 -16.08 -7.98
CA CYS A 150 -8.26 -15.23 -8.91
C CYS A 150 -6.82 -15.01 -8.51
N ALA A 151 -5.92 -15.15 -9.48
CA ALA A 151 -4.53 -14.71 -9.38
C ALA A 151 -4.36 -13.34 -10.06
N VAL A 152 -3.53 -12.49 -9.46
CA VAL A 152 -3.25 -11.15 -9.98
C VAL A 152 -2.24 -11.23 -11.11
N VAL A 153 -2.63 -10.81 -12.32
CA VAL A 153 -1.74 -10.73 -13.48
C VAL A 153 -1.11 -9.35 -13.58
N GLN A 154 -1.91 -8.30 -13.42
CA GLN A 154 -1.45 -6.92 -13.57
C GLN A 154 -2.26 -5.97 -12.69
N VAL A 155 -1.61 -4.96 -12.13
CA VAL A 155 -2.23 -3.84 -11.40
C VAL A 155 -1.54 -2.55 -11.80
N SER A 156 -2.32 -1.51 -12.12
CA SER A 156 -1.80 -0.20 -12.51
C SER A 156 -2.79 0.91 -12.14
N PRO A 157 -2.36 2.01 -11.48
CA PRO A 157 -1.03 2.27 -10.95
C PRO A 157 -0.69 1.34 -9.77
N VAL A 158 0.58 1.31 -9.38
CA VAL A 158 1.03 0.50 -8.24
C VAL A 158 0.26 0.95 -6.98
N PRO A 159 -0.38 0.03 -6.25
CA PRO A 159 -1.11 0.36 -5.03
C PRO A 159 -0.16 0.85 -3.92
N ASN A 160 -0.68 1.69 -3.03
CA ASN A 160 0.07 2.14 -1.85
C ASN A 160 0.32 0.99 -0.89
N GLU A 161 -0.68 0.12 -0.72
CA GLU A 161 -0.60 -1.13 0.04
C GLU A 161 -1.22 -2.27 -0.76
N GLN A 162 -0.61 -3.45 -0.66
CA GLN A 162 -1.13 -4.68 -1.21
C GLN A 162 -1.00 -5.77 -0.16
N ASP A 163 -2.12 -6.39 0.19
CA ASP A 163 -2.16 -7.53 1.09
C ASP A 163 -2.70 -8.75 0.34
N ASN A 164 -1.82 -9.71 0.09
CA ASN A 164 -2.16 -10.93 -0.64
C ASN A 164 -2.99 -11.91 0.20
N ALA A 165 -2.92 -11.84 1.53
CA ALA A 165 -3.69 -12.71 2.42
C ALA A 165 -5.16 -12.28 2.46
N SER A 166 -5.41 -10.97 2.56
CA SER A 166 -6.76 -10.41 2.43
C SER A 166 -7.20 -10.15 0.99
N ARG A 167 -6.29 -10.31 0.01
CA ARG A 167 -6.50 -10.05 -1.42
C ARG A 167 -7.01 -8.63 -1.67
N THR A 168 -6.34 -7.66 -1.06
CA THR A 168 -6.71 -6.24 -1.14
C THR A 168 -5.62 -5.38 -1.76
N PHE A 169 -6.04 -4.42 -2.57
CA PHE A 169 -5.23 -3.30 -3.04
C PHE A 169 -5.76 -2.03 -2.41
N THR A 170 -4.87 -1.18 -1.92
CA THR A 170 -5.25 0.11 -1.33
C THR A 170 -4.49 1.24 -1.99
N TRP A 171 -5.23 2.25 -2.44
CA TRP A 171 -4.73 3.56 -2.83
C TRP A 171 -5.25 4.60 -1.86
N TYR A 172 -4.39 5.50 -1.38
CA TYR A 172 -4.82 6.48 -0.38
C TYR A 172 -5.57 7.67 -0.95
N ARG A 173 -5.42 7.92 -2.26
CA ARG A 173 -6.00 9.07 -2.94
C ARG A 173 -6.46 8.70 -4.34
N THR A 174 -7.74 8.91 -4.62
CA THR A 174 -8.35 8.69 -5.93
C THR A 174 -8.01 9.81 -6.90
N VAL A 175 -7.67 11.01 -6.42
CA VAL A 175 -7.25 12.14 -7.28
C VAL A 175 -5.92 11.90 -8.00
N ASP A 176 -5.11 10.94 -7.53
CA ASP A 176 -3.84 10.59 -8.16
C ASP A 176 -4.04 9.70 -9.41
N PHE A 177 -5.28 9.26 -9.68
CA PHE A 177 -5.60 8.45 -10.85
C PHE A 177 -5.73 9.31 -12.11
N ILE A 178 -5.03 8.89 -13.17
CA ILE A 178 -5.34 9.33 -14.53
C ILE A 178 -6.60 8.61 -15.03
N THR A 179 -7.29 9.18 -16.02
CA THR A 179 -8.49 8.58 -16.63
C THR A 179 -8.25 7.12 -17.04
N GLY A 180 -9.22 6.24 -16.74
CA GLY A 180 -9.12 4.80 -17.02
C GLY A 180 -8.28 4.02 -16.01
N LYS A 181 -8.01 4.59 -14.83
CA LYS A 181 -7.30 3.94 -13.72
C LYS A 181 -8.12 3.96 -12.43
N PRO A 182 -7.94 2.96 -11.55
CA PRO A 182 -7.00 1.84 -11.65
C PRO A 182 -7.44 0.77 -12.67
N LYS A 183 -6.46 0.09 -13.29
CA LYS A 183 -6.68 -1.07 -14.16
C LYS A 183 -6.06 -2.30 -13.53
N ILE A 184 -6.87 -3.33 -13.33
CA ILE A 184 -6.47 -4.60 -12.72
C ILE A 184 -6.85 -5.71 -13.69
N VAL A 185 -5.93 -6.65 -13.88
CA VAL A 185 -6.16 -7.86 -14.66
C VAL A 185 -5.95 -9.05 -13.74
N LEU A 186 -7.00 -9.83 -13.60
CA LEU A 186 -7.07 -11.05 -12.81
C LEU A 186 -7.20 -12.24 -13.77
N ARG A 187 -6.70 -13.39 -13.34
CA ARG A 187 -6.87 -14.66 -14.03
C ARG A 187 -7.55 -15.64 -13.10
N PHE A 188 -8.67 -16.21 -13.53
CA PHE A 188 -9.28 -17.36 -12.88
C PHE A 188 -8.31 -18.54 -12.99
N GLY A 189 -7.93 -19.10 -11.85
CA GLY A 189 -7.00 -20.20 -11.80
C GLY A 189 -7.17 -20.91 -10.49
N GLN A 190 -7.58 -22.18 -10.56
CA GLN A 190 -7.46 -23.12 -9.45
C GLN A 190 -6.13 -22.87 -8.77
N SER A 191 -6.15 -22.61 -7.46
CA SER A 191 -4.96 -22.70 -6.64
C SER A 191 -4.43 -24.13 -6.75
N GLU A 192 -3.72 -24.45 -7.83
CA GLU A 192 -2.69 -25.45 -7.83
C GLU A 192 -1.71 -24.94 -6.78
N LEU A 193 -1.91 -25.43 -5.56
CA LEU A 193 -0.80 -25.89 -4.75
C LEU A 193 0.24 -26.41 -5.74
N ALA A 194 1.32 -25.66 -5.90
CA ALA A 194 2.54 -26.17 -6.46
C ALA A 194 3.09 -27.22 -5.48
N ALA A 195 2.36 -28.31 -5.28
CA ALA A 195 2.93 -29.61 -5.09
C ALA A 195 3.57 -29.95 -6.44
N GLY A 196 4.78 -29.44 -6.65
CA GLY A 196 5.65 -30.00 -7.67
C GLY A 196 5.67 -31.52 -7.48
N PRO A 197 5.88 -32.31 -8.55
CA PRO A 197 5.97 -33.76 -8.44
C PRO A 197 7.24 -34.12 -7.65
N SER A 198 7.15 -34.07 -6.33
CA SER A 198 8.16 -34.50 -5.36
C SER A 198 7.47 -35.56 -4.49
N GLY A 199 7.11 -36.68 -5.13
CA GLY A 199 6.29 -37.68 -4.48
C GLY A 199 6.11 -38.98 -5.26
N ALA A 200 7.04 -39.32 -6.16
CA ALA A 200 7.20 -40.67 -6.67
C ALA A 200 8.55 -40.77 -7.37
N LEU A 201 9.15 -41.96 -7.34
CA LEU A 201 10.47 -42.35 -7.85
C LEU A 201 11.60 -42.35 -6.79
N LEU A 202 11.42 -43.17 -5.76
CA LEU A 202 12.52 -43.99 -5.27
C LEU A 202 12.32 -45.43 -5.78
N ALA A 203 13.45 -46.06 -6.14
CA ALA A 203 13.66 -47.36 -6.81
C ALA A 203 13.65 -47.26 -8.37
N SER A 204 14.72 -47.56 -9.10
CA SER A 204 15.98 -48.23 -8.77
C SER A 204 17.02 -48.13 -9.92
N VAL A 205 18.30 -48.16 -9.54
CA VAL A 205 19.54 -48.51 -10.28
C VAL A 205 19.95 -47.73 -11.53
N GLY A 206 21.13 -47.10 -11.43
CA GLY A 206 21.97 -46.73 -12.56
C GLY A 206 23.22 -45.95 -12.13
N LEU A 207 24.29 -46.66 -11.74
CA LEU A 207 25.64 -46.11 -11.60
C LEU A 207 26.01 -45.26 -12.84
N GLY A 208 26.46 -44.03 -12.63
CA GLY A 208 27.06 -43.25 -13.71
C GLY A 208 27.39 -41.81 -13.34
N MET A 209 28.67 -41.56 -13.07
CA MET A 209 29.35 -40.25 -13.15
C MET A 209 29.21 -39.28 -11.97
N VAL A 210 29.94 -39.62 -10.92
CA VAL A 210 30.85 -38.70 -10.22
C VAL A 210 31.83 -38.10 -11.26
N ALA A 211 31.56 -36.91 -11.82
CA ALA A 211 32.55 -36.20 -12.65
C ALA A 211 32.23 -34.71 -12.99
N VAL A 212 31.64 -33.88 -12.12
CA VAL A 212 31.58 -32.41 -12.38
C VAL A 212 31.73 -31.54 -11.12
N ALA A 213 32.52 -31.99 -10.14
CA ALA A 213 32.83 -31.20 -8.94
C ALA A 213 34.34 -30.89 -8.76
N SER A 214 35.21 -31.35 -9.65
CA SER A 214 36.67 -31.14 -9.58
C SER A 214 37.18 -29.95 -10.41
N SER A 215 36.37 -29.35 -11.28
CA SER A 215 36.81 -28.29 -12.20
C SER A 215 36.67 -26.85 -11.69
N ILE A 216 35.96 -26.61 -10.58
CA ILE A 216 35.76 -25.24 -10.05
C ILE A 216 36.82 -24.87 -8.99
N MET A 217 37.39 -25.85 -8.28
CA MET A 217 38.35 -25.59 -7.20
C MET A 217 39.75 -25.17 -7.71
N ALA A 218 40.15 -25.62 -8.90
CA ALA A 218 41.42 -25.24 -9.52
C ALA A 218 41.43 -23.79 -10.03
N VAL A 219 40.28 -23.27 -10.48
CA VAL A 219 40.14 -21.89 -11.00
C VAL A 219 40.20 -20.87 -9.86
N VAL A 220 39.59 -21.18 -8.70
CA VAL A 220 39.64 -20.31 -7.51
C VAL A 220 41.05 -20.22 -6.92
N TYR A 221 41.84 -21.31 -6.99
CA TYR A 221 43.19 -21.33 -6.44
C TYR A 221 44.19 -20.49 -7.27
N LEU A 222 44.03 -20.42 -8.59
CA LEU A 222 44.94 -19.67 -9.46
C LEU A 222 44.68 -18.16 -9.50
N VAL A 223 43.43 -17.72 -9.34
CA VAL A 223 43.10 -16.28 -9.34
C VAL A 223 43.56 -15.58 -8.05
N LYS A 224 43.73 -16.33 -6.95
CA LYS A 224 44.12 -15.77 -5.66
C LYS A 224 45.60 -15.36 -5.54
N LYS A 225 46.44 -15.58 -6.58
CA LYS A 225 47.89 -15.30 -6.53
C LYS A 225 48.39 -14.20 -7.48
N ARG A 226 47.53 -13.35 -8.06
CA ARG A 226 47.96 -12.29 -9.00
C ARG A 226 47.37 -10.88 -8.84
N LYS A 227 46.91 -10.48 -7.64
CA LYS A 227 46.78 -9.05 -7.32
C LYS A 227 47.29 -8.73 -5.92
N ALA A 228 48.62 -8.74 -5.80
CA ALA A 228 49.32 -7.85 -4.91
C ALA A 228 49.60 -6.54 -5.67
N THR A 229 48.66 -5.62 -5.65
CA THR A 229 48.95 -4.20 -5.79
C THR A 229 48.13 -3.46 -4.75
N LYS A 230 48.85 -3.01 -3.72
CA LYS A 230 48.39 -2.21 -2.60
C LYS A 230 47.70 -0.93 -3.09
N THR A 231 46.45 -0.73 -2.70
CA THR A 231 46.01 0.59 -2.23
C THR A 231 45.59 0.39 -0.79
N LYS A 232 46.56 0.58 0.10
CA LYS A 232 46.37 0.65 1.55
C LYS A 232 46.25 2.14 1.84
N SER A 233 45.02 2.63 1.93
CA SER A 233 44.65 3.89 2.57
C SER A 233 43.46 3.54 3.46
N SER A 234 43.75 3.18 4.71
CA SER A 234 43.64 4.08 5.86
C SER A 234 42.22 4.07 6.41
N GLY A 235 41.92 3.04 7.21
CA GLY A 235 40.67 2.98 7.98
C GLY A 235 40.55 4.12 8.99
N ALA A 236 41.65 4.78 9.36
CA ALA A 236 41.61 6.01 10.14
C ALA A 236 41.09 7.21 9.31
N ASP A 237 41.51 7.33 8.04
CA ASP A 237 41.10 8.43 7.14
C ASP A 237 39.64 8.29 6.70
N GLU A 238 39.17 7.06 6.48
CA GLU A 238 37.77 6.77 6.11
C GLU A 238 36.79 7.02 7.26
N LEU A 239 37.18 6.68 8.50
CA LEU A 239 36.40 7.00 9.71
C LEU A 239 36.36 8.51 9.96
N THR A 240 37.48 9.21 9.91
CA THR A 240 37.50 10.68 10.09
C THR A 240 36.71 11.40 9.00
N ARG A 241 36.72 10.88 7.77
CA ARG A 241 35.95 11.43 6.66
C ARG A 241 34.46 11.18 6.84
N ALA A 242 34.06 9.99 7.26
CA ALA A 242 32.66 9.68 7.55
C ALA A 242 32.12 10.54 8.70
N GLU A 243 32.89 10.74 9.77
CA GLU A 243 32.53 11.61 10.89
C GLU A 243 32.40 13.08 10.46
N SER A 244 33.32 13.57 9.61
CA SER A 244 33.23 14.91 9.03
C SER A 244 31.98 15.09 8.16
N GLU A 245 31.65 14.09 7.36
CA GLU A 245 30.47 14.11 6.48
C GLU A 245 29.14 13.99 7.26
N GLU A 246 29.11 13.22 8.35
CA GLU A 246 27.99 13.16 9.29
C GLU A 246 27.78 14.52 10.00
N ASN A 247 28.86 15.15 10.46
CA ASN A 247 28.80 16.46 11.11
C ASN A 247 28.21 17.53 10.19
N LYS A 248 28.54 17.50 8.89
CA LYS A 248 27.94 18.39 7.89
C LYS A 248 26.42 18.25 7.80
N ILE A 249 25.89 17.02 7.89
CA ILE A 249 24.43 16.78 7.94
C ILE A 249 23.82 17.37 9.21
N LEU A 250 24.50 17.18 10.35
CA LEU A 250 24.03 17.67 11.64
C LEU A 250 24.01 19.21 11.70
N GLU A 251 25.01 19.89 11.13
CA GLU A 251 25.02 21.36 11.03
C GLU A 251 23.85 21.87 10.20
N VAL A 252 23.59 21.27 9.03
CA VAL A 252 22.44 21.65 8.19
C VAL A 252 21.13 21.42 8.94
N LEU A 253 20.98 20.29 9.65
CA LEU A 253 19.77 20.02 10.42
C LEU A 253 19.60 20.98 11.62
N LYS A 254 20.68 21.32 12.33
CA LYS A 254 20.65 22.25 13.47
C LYS A 254 20.35 23.67 13.03
N ALA A 255 20.99 24.14 11.96
CA ALA A 255 20.79 25.48 11.40
C ALA A 255 19.35 25.70 10.90
N ASN A 256 18.66 24.64 10.47
CA ASN A 256 17.27 24.76 10.01
C ASN A 256 16.23 24.64 11.13
N GLY A 257 16.61 24.14 12.33
CA GLY A 257 15.77 24.14 13.54
C GLY A 257 14.41 23.44 13.44
N ARG A 258 14.11 22.82 12.30
CA ARG A 258 12.82 22.22 11.93
C ARG A 258 13.05 20.91 11.17
N PRO A 259 12.05 20.01 11.16
CA PRO A 259 12.05 18.83 10.31
C PRO A 259 12.36 19.17 8.85
N MET A 260 13.36 18.51 8.25
CA MET A 260 13.81 18.79 6.89
C MET A 260 13.60 17.59 5.96
N GLN A 261 13.25 17.84 4.71
CA GLN A 261 13.18 16.82 3.66
C GLN A 261 14.58 16.28 3.31
N GLN A 262 14.72 14.96 3.15
CA GLN A 262 15.99 14.30 2.85
C GLN A 262 16.54 14.75 1.49
N SER A 263 15.69 15.01 0.50
CA SER A 263 16.10 15.62 -0.78
C SER A 263 16.76 16.98 -0.59
N LEU A 264 16.25 17.80 0.33
CA LEU A 264 16.84 19.11 0.64
C LEU A 264 18.18 18.98 1.39
N ILE A 265 18.35 17.92 2.20
CA ILE A 265 19.65 17.61 2.84
C ILE A 265 20.68 17.18 1.79
N VAL A 266 20.27 16.34 0.83
CA VAL A 266 21.10 15.91 -0.31
C VAL A 266 21.63 17.13 -1.07
N GLU A 267 20.75 18.09 -1.36
CA GLU A 267 21.08 19.33 -2.05
C GLU A 267 22.00 20.24 -1.21
N LYS A 268 21.62 20.56 0.03
CA LYS A 268 22.39 21.47 0.90
C LYS A 268 23.78 20.93 1.26
N CYS A 269 23.92 19.61 1.39
CA CYS A 269 25.21 19.00 1.72
C CYS A 269 26.07 18.69 0.49
N GLY A 270 25.48 18.68 -0.72
CA GLY A 270 26.13 18.29 -1.97
C GLY A 270 26.45 16.80 -2.05
N PHE A 271 25.63 15.95 -1.42
CA PHE A 271 25.86 14.50 -1.40
C PHE A 271 25.08 13.78 -2.50
N SER A 272 25.51 12.57 -2.87
CA SER A 272 24.67 11.69 -3.70
C SER A 272 23.50 11.14 -2.88
N LYS A 273 22.40 10.77 -3.55
CA LYS A 273 21.22 10.18 -2.87
C LYS A 273 21.57 8.94 -2.05
N ALA A 274 22.45 8.08 -2.58
CA ALA A 274 22.92 6.88 -1.90
C ALA A 274 23.74 7.22 -0.64
N LYS A 275 24.68 8.17 -0.77
CA LYS A 275 25.56 8.60 0.32
C LYS A 275 24.80 9.27 1.46
N ALA A 276 23.89 10.19 1.14
CA ALA A 276 23.02 10.80 2.14
C ALA A 276 22.14 9.76 2.85
N SER A 277 21.61 8.77 2.10
CA SER A 277 20.81 7.70 2.68
C SER A 277 21.61 6.81 3.64
N GLN A 278 22.89 6.54 3.33
CA GLN A 278 23.80 5.77 4.18
C GLN A 278 24.17 6.54 5.46
N LEU A 279 24.58 7.80 5.35
CA LEU A 279 24.94 8.64 6.50
C LEU A 279 23.75 8.86 7.43
N LEU A 280 22.56 9.15 6.87
CA LEU A 280 21.33 9.28 7.66
C LEU A 280 20.92 7.96 8.35
N LYS A 281 21.23 6.81 7.74
CA LYS A 281 21.00 5.50 8.37
C LYS A 281 21.93 5.29 9.56
N ALA A 282 23.20 5.69 9.45
CA ALA A 282 24.16 5.63 10.56
C ALA A 282 23.75 6.55 11.72
N LEU A 283 23.35 7.79 11.43
CA LEU A 283 22.84 8.73 12.43
C LEU A 283 21.53 8.25 13.09
N GLU A 284 20.67 7.56 12.34
CA GLU A 284 19.42 6.96 12.84
C GLU A 284 19.69 5.77 13.77
N GLN A 285 20.66 4.89 13.41
CA GLN A 285 21.10 3.80 14.27
C GLN A 285 21.71 4.30 15.59
N ARG A 286 22.35 5.47 15.58
CA ARG A 286 22.88 6.15 16.77
C ARG A 286 21.81 6.95 17.55
N GLY A 287 20.57 6.98 17.07
CA GLY A 287 19.44 7.68 17.70
C GLY A 287 19.48 9.21 17.58
N ILE A 288 20.43 9.77 16.82
CA ILE A 288 20.63 11.22 16.68
C ILE A 288 19.56 11.85 15.78
N VAL A 289 19.08 11.11 14.77
CA VAL A 289 18.01 11.54 13.87
C VAL A 289 16.92 10.49 13.76
N ARG A 290 15.70 10.92 13.42
CA ARG A 290 14.58 10.04 13.05
C ARG A 290 14.09 10.38 11.66
N ARG A 291 13.72 9.36 10.89
CA ARG A 291 13.19 9.54 9.54
C ARG A 291 11.74 9.07 9.45
N TYR A 292 10.90 9.88 8.83
CA TYR A 292 9.49 9.58 8.58
C TYR A 292 9.22 9.72 7.09
N LYS A 293 8.50 8.76 6.49
CA LYS A 293 8.14 8.84 5.07
C LYS A 293 7.02 9.88 4.89
N ARG A 294 7.20 10.86 4.00
CA ARG A 294 6.17 11.83 3.60
C ARG A 294 6.16 11.97 2.08
N GLY A 295 5.14 11.41 1.44
CA GLY A 295 5.07 11.35 -0.02
C GLY A 295 6.23 10.57 -0.63
N ARG A 296 6.92 11.17 -1.59
CA ARG A 296 8.07 10.58 -2.31
C ARG A 296 9.43 10.81 -1.62
N ASP A 297 9.45 11.47 -0.47
CA ASP A 297 10.67 11.77 0.27
C ASP A 297 10.55 11.39 1.75
N LYS A 298 11.66 11.46 2.48
CA LYS A 298 11.70 11.27 3.93
C LYS A 298 11.90 12.62 4.61
N ILE A 299 11.16 12.89 5.68
CA ILE A 299 11.46 13.98 6.60
C ILE A 299 12.42 13.45 7.66
N VAL A 300 13.53 14.16 7.85
CA VAL A 300 14.55 13.91 8.86
C VAL A 300 14.37 14.92 10.00
N VAL A 301 14.33 14.43 11.23
CA VAL A 301 14.17 15.22 12.46
C VAL A 301 15.34 14.93 13.39
N LEU A 302 15.91 15.96 14.01
CA LEU A 302 16.88 15.79 15.09
C LEU A 302 16.18 15.29 16.35
N THR A 303 16.68 14.21 16.93
CA THR A 303 16.26 13.79 18.26
C THR A 303 16.96 14.70 19.26
N SER A 304 16.24 15.62 19.89
CA SER A 304 16.79 16.40 21.00
C SER A 304 17.17 15.43 22.12
N LYS A 305 18.48 15.25 22.35
CA LYS A 305 18.96 14.61 23.56
C LYS A 305 18.39 15.43 24.72
N LYS A 306 17.53 14.79 25.51
CA LYS A 306 16.97 15.32 26.76
C LYS A 306 18.16 15.81 27.58
N GLU A 307 18.27 17.11 27.80
CA GLU A 307 19.12 17.65 28.86
C GLU A 307 18.59 17.06 30.17
N GLU A 308 19.33 16.11 30.74
CA GLU A 308 19.31 15.88 32.18
C GLU A 308 19.82 17.18 32.82
N LYS A 309 18.89 18.06 33.18
CA LYS A 309 19.11 18.95 34.31
C LYS A 309 18.85 18.13 35.56
N THR A 310 19.94 17.67 36.16
CA THR A 310 20.04 17.40 37.60
C THR A 310 19.75 18.67 38.37
#